data_AF-A0A1I1R2E3-F1
#
_entry.id   AF-A0A1I1R2E3-F1
#
_cell.length_a   1.000
_cell.length_b   1.000
_cell.length_c   1.000
_cell.angle_alpha   90.00
_cell.angle_beta   90.00
_cell.angle_gamma   90.00
#
_symmetry.space_group_name_H-M   'P 1'
#
loop_
_entity.id
_entity.type
_entity.pdbx_description
1 polymer ?
#
loop_
_entity_poly.entity_id
_entity_poly.type
_entity_poly.pdbx_seq_one_letter_code
_entity_poly.pdbx_strand_id
1 'polypeptide(L)'
;MDYVHHVFDVLKASKIKGDIQVLDIGTGASCIYPLLGYAVYNWSFVATDVDKMALKYAQNIIAKNKLDNAVKLRYQSDASHIFQGVLNDSDRFSISICNPPFYKSEAEALEANARKLKGLKMEALKPVRNFAGTHNELWYKGGEKAFLHTYLYESSLFKDQCEWFTTLVSKKDLVKGMYASLKKLGATNIKTINMGQGNKISRIVAWTFN
;
A
#
# COMPACT_ATOMS: atom_id res chain seq x y z
N MET A 1 4.89 7.78 -8.45
CA MET A 1 4.21 9.04 -8.81
C MET A 1 2.83 8.74 -9.38
N ASP A 2 2.73 7.96 -10.46
CA ASP A 2 1.46 7.66 -11.16
C ASP A 2 0.31 7.17 -10.27
N TYR A 3 0.58 6.36 -9.24
CA TYR A 3 -0.48 5.89 -8.33
C TYR A 3 -1.14 7.05 -7.57
N VAL A 4 -0.35 7.99 -7.06
CA VAL A 4 -0.87 9.16 -6.31
C VAL A 4 -1.77 10.03 -7.20
N HIS A 5 -1.40 10.22 -8.47
CA HIS A 5 -2.23 10.94 -9.43
C HIS A 5 -3.56 10.24 -9.73
N HIS A 6 -3.54 8.93 -9.96
CA HIS A 6 -4.77 8.18 -10.16
C HIS A 6 -5.67 8.16 -8.92
N VAL A 7 -5.09 8.12 -7.72
CA VAL A 7 -5.84 8.26 -6.46
C VAL A 7 -6.47 9.65 -6.36
N PHE A 8 -5.75 10.70 -6.73
CA PHE A 8 -6.31 12.06 -6.81
C PHE A 8 -7.49 12.13 -7.78
N ASP A 9 -7.41 11.47 -8.94
CA ASP A 9 -8.52 11.42 -9.89
C ASP A 9 -9.75 10.70 -9.34
N VAL A 10 -9.56 9.64 -8.53
CA VAL A 10 -10.67 8.95 -7.83
C VAL A 10 -11.37 9.89 -6.84
N LEU A 11 -10.60 10.62 -6.03
CA LEU A 11 -11.13 11.60 -5.07
C LEU A 11 -11.89 12.72 -5.80
N LYS A 12 -11.28 13.28 -6.84
CA LYS A 12 -11.85 14.36 -7.66
C LYS A 12 -13.16 13.92 -8.33
N ALA A 13 -13.20 12.74 -8.93
CA ALA A 13 -14.40 12.19 -9.56
C ALA A 13 -15.52 11.94 -8.55
N SER A 14 -15.17 11.64 -7.30
CA SER A 14 -16.11 11.44 -6.18
C SER A 14 -16.48 12.76 -5.48
N LYS A 15 -16.00 13.91 -5.99
CA LYS A 15 -16.19 15.26 -5.42
C LYS A 15 -15.68 15.41 -3.98
N ILE A 16 -14.78 14.54 -3.54
CA ILE A 16 -14.10 14.65 -2.23
C ILE A 16 -13.03 15.74 -2.37
N LYS A 17 -13.15 16.78 -1.55
CA LYS A 17 -12.30 17.99 -1.57
C LYS A 17 -11.99 18.43 -0.14
N GLY A 18 -11.00 19.31 0.00
CA GLY A 18 -10.59 19.87 1.29
C GLY A 18 -9.43 19.10 1.89
N ASP A 19 -9.45 18.93 3.20
CA ASP A 19 -8.39 18.25 3.95
C ASP A 19 -8.44 16.74 3.71
N ILE A 20 -7.64 16.28 2.74
CA ILE A 20 -7.55 14.86 2.39
C ILE A 20 -6.66 14.16 3.41
N GLN A 21 -7.26 13.21 4.13
CA GLN A 21 -6.55 12.30 5.03
C GLN A 21 -6.44 10.93 4.36
N VAL A 22 -5.21 10.46 4.14
CA VAL A 22 -4.90 9.21 3.44
C VAL A 22 -4.38 8.17 4.42
N LEU A 23 -4.82 6.93 4.26
CA LEU A 23 -4.26 5.78 4.96
C LEU A 23 -3.31 5.02 4.04
N ASP A 24 -2.02 5.00 4.35
CA ASP A 24 -1.01 4.23 3.62
C ASP A 24 -0.74 2.88 4.31
N ILE A 25 -0.95 1.78 3.59
CA ILE A 25 -0.84 0.41 4.10
C ILE A 25 0.44 -0.21 3.58
N GLY A 26 1.37 -0.53 4.50
CA GLY A 26 2.70 -1.01 4.15
C GLY A 26 3.57 0.11 3.59
N THR A 27 3.76 1.17 4.38
CA THR A 27 4.47 2.39 3.94
C THR A 27 5.95 2.13 3.61
N GLY A 28 6.52 1.08 4.21
CA GLY A 28 7.91 0.68 4.08
C GLY A 28 8.91 1.71 4.58
N ALA A 29 10.19 1.35 4.54
CA ALA A 29 11.27 2.21 5.02
C ALA A 29 11.39 3.55 4.26
N SER A 30 10.87 3.60 3.03
CA SER A 30 10.93 4.78 2.16
C SER A 30 9.86 5.83 2.46
N CYS A 31 8.72 5.43 3.04
CA CYS A 31 7.56 6.31 3.26
C CYS A 31 7.11 7.06 1.99
N ILE A 32 7.25 6.43 0.82
CA ILE A 32 7.24 7.16 -0.45
C ILE A 32 5.88 7.77 -0.81
N TYR A 33 4.77 7.09 -0.50
CA TYR A 33 3.43 7.63 -0.82
C TYR A 33 3.07 8.84 0.05
N PRO A 34 3.30 8.84 1.38
CA PRO A 34 3.16 10.03 2.20
C PRO A 34 3.98 11.21 1.70
N LEU A 35 5.26 11.01 1.35
CA LEU A 35 6.12 12.08 0.83
C LEU A 35 5.58 12.67 -0.48
N LEU A 36 5.22 11.81 -1.44
CA LEU A 36 4.73 12.26 -2.74
C LEU A 36 3.36 12.92 -2.63
N GLY A 37 2.43 12.35 -1.86
CA GLY A 37 1.09 12.91 -1.67
C GLY A 37 1.13 14.26 -0.96
N TYR A 38 1.99 14.41 0.05
CA TYR A 38 2.21 15.71 0.68
C TYR A 38 2.83 16.71 -0.30
N ALA A 39 3.92 16.34 -0.98
CA ALA A 39 4.63 17.27 -1.87
C ALA A 39 3.78 17.75 -3.06
N VAL A 40 2.92 16.89 -3.61
CA VAL A 40 2.13 17.19 -4.82
C VAL A 40 0.77 17.78 -4.47
N TYR A 41 0.12 17.29 -3.41
CA TYR A 41 -1.28 17.60 -3.11
C TYR A 41 -1.54 18.08 -1.68
N ASN A 42 -0.49 18.25 -0.86
CA ASN A 42 -0.58 18.66 0.54
C ASN A 42 -1.51 17.75 1.37
N TRP A 43 -1.57 16.45 1.04
CA TRP A 43 -2.35 15.47 1.78
C TRP A 43 -1.70 15.13 3.12
N SER A 44 -2.53 14.85 4.11
CA SER A 44 -2.08 14.30 5.39
C SER A 44 -2.24 12.77 5.40
N PHE A 45 -1.42 12.10 6.18
CA PHE A 45 -1.29 10.64 6.17
C PHE A 45 -1.28 10.04 7.57
N VAL A 46 -1.96 8.90 7.69
CA VAL A 46 -1.58 7.86 8.64
C VAL A 46 -0.95 6.74 7.83
N ALA A 47 0.26 6.34 8.17
CA ALA A 47 1.03 5.34 7.46
C ALA A 47 1.35 4.16 8.37
N THR A 48 1.08 2.96 7.89
CA THR A 48 1.12 1.73 8.69
C THR A 48 2.16 0.77 8.16
N ASP A 49 2.78 0.01 9.04
CA ASP A 49 3.66 -1.09 8.66
C ASP A 49 3.76 -2.15 9.76
N VAL A 50 4.05 -3.39 9.36
CA VAL A 50 4.30 -4.53 10.24
C VAL A 50 5.77 -4.63 10.66
N ASP A 51 6.66 -3.88 10.00
CA ASP A 51 8.08 -3.86 10.30
C ASP A 51 8.47 -2.60 11.10
N LYS A 52 8.81 -2.79 12.38
CA LYS A 52 9.27 -1.69 13.26
C LYS A 52 10.53 -0.99 12.75
N MET A 53 11.41 -1.71 12.05
CA MET A 53 12.62 -1.13 11.49
C MET A 53 12.28 -0.25 10.29
N ALA A 54 11.36 -0.69 9.42
CA ALA A 54 10.83 0.14 8.33
C ALA A 54 10.21 1.42 8.89
N LEU A 55 9.36 1.33 9.92
CA LEU A 55 8.78 2.51 10.59
C LEU A 55 9.84 3.44 11.19
N LYS A 56 10.92 2.89 11.76
CA LYS A 56 12.03 3.70 12.29
C LYS A 56 12.72 4.49 11.17
N TYR A 57 12.94 3.89 10.01
CA TYR A 57 13.51 4.58 8.86
C TYR A 57 12.53 5.63 8.30
N ALA A 58 11.25 5.28 8.15
CA ALA A 58 10.20 6.19 7.74
C ALA A 58 10.13 7.42 8.66
N GLN A 59 10.19 7.22 9.98
CA GLN A 59 10.17 8.32 10.96
C GLN A 59 11.36 9.27 10.79
N ASN A 60 12.56 8.73 10.52
CA ASN A 60 13.74 9.56 10.25
C ASN A 60 13.57 10.40 8.99
N ILE A 61 12.93 9.85 7.96
CA ILE A 61 12.64 10.57 6.71
C ILE A 61 11.59 11.67 6.96
N ILE A 62 10.51 11.36 7.69
CA ILE A 62 9.48 12.33 8.08
C ILE A 62 10.10 13.52 8.83
N ALA A 63 10.92 13.23 9.85
CA ALA A 63 11.57 14.26 10.66
C ALA A 63 12.54 15.13 9.83
N LYS A 64 13.35 14.52 8.95
CA LYS A 64 14.26 15.26 8.06
C LYS A 64 13.53 16.20 7.11
N ASN A 65 12.31 15.85 6.69
CA ASN A 65 11.48 16.68 5.82
C ASN A 65 10.51 17.58 6.59
N LYS A 66 10.53 17.58 7.93
CA LYS A 66 9.64 18.35 8.82
C LYS A 66 8.15 18.05 8.59
N LEU A 67 7.82 16.78 8.39
CA LEU A 67 6.47 16.34 8.06
C LEU A 67 5.71 15.73 9.25
N ASP A 68 6.21 15.88 10.48
CA ASP A 68 5.63 15.26 11.67
C ASP A 68 4.17 15.67 11.93
N ASN A 69 3.74 16.85 11.46
CA ASN A 69 2.35 17.29 11.56
C ASN A 69 1.44 16.70 10.48
N ALA A 70 2.01 16.32 9.34
CA ALA A 70 1.27 15.82 8.18
C ALA A 70 1.27 14.28 8.09
N VAL A 71 2.28 13.60 8.62
CA VAL A 71 2.42 12.14 8.52
C VAL A 71 2.59 11.53 9.90
N LYS A 72 1.67 10.62 10.27
CA LYS A 72 1.73 9.84 11.51
C LYS A 72 1.96 8.38 11.19
N LEU A 73 2.88 7.74 11.91
CA LEU A 73 3.17 6.30 11.76
C LEU A 73 2.41 5.48 12.80
N ARG A 74 1.86 4.33 12.39
CA ARG A 74 1.25 3.34 13.30
C ARG A 74 1.83 1.96 13.02
N TYR A 75 2.09 1.22 14.09
CA TYR A 75 2.64 -0.14 14.01
C TYR A 75 1.50 -1.17 13.97
N GLN A 76 1.47 -2.00 12.93
CA GLN A 76 0.60 -3.18 12.87
C GLN A 76 1.33 -4.36 13.53
N SER A 77 0.92 -4.69 14.75
CA SER A 77 1.56 -5.78 15.52
C SER A 77 1.23 -7.17 15.00
N ASP A 78 0.11 -7.33 14.28
CA ASP A 78 -0.31 -8.61 13.73
C ASP A 78 -0.33 -8.54 12.20
N ALA A 79 0.65 -9.19 11.58
CA ALA A 79 0.78 -9.23 10.13
C ALA A 79 -0.33 -10.04 9.42
N SER A 80 -1.22 -10.71 10.16
CA SER A 80 -2.42 -11.32 9.59
C SER A 80 -3.59 -10.34 9.44
N HIS A 81 -3.46 -9.14 10.03
CA HIS A 81 -4.45 -8.08 9.98
C HIS A 81 -3.94 -6.87 9.18
N ILE A 82 -4.88 -6.15 8.56
CA ILE A 82 -4.57 -4.94 7.79
C ILE A 82 -4.99 -3.68 8.57
N PHE A 83 -6.22 -3.68 9.05
CA PHE A 83 -6.87 -2.58 9.76
C PHE A 83 -7.10 -2.90 11.23
N GLN A 84 -7.45 -4.15 11.54
CA GLN A 84 -7.70 -4.53 12.93
C GLN A 84 -6.45 -4.28 13.78
N GLY A 85 -6.63 -3.61 14.92
CA GLY A 85 -5.55 -3.22 15.83
C GLY A 85 -4.83 -1.91 15.46
N VAL A 86 -5.08 -1.35 14.27
CA VAL A 86 -4.44 -0.09 13.83
C VAL A 86 -5.45 1.02 13.57
N LEU A 87 -6.67 0.68 13.13
CA LEU A 87 -7.77 1.63 12.98
C LEU A 87 -8.63 1.71 14.25
N ASN A 88 -9.18 2.89 14.47
CA ASN A 88 -10.01 3.27 15.60
C ASN A 88 -11.38 3.75 15.11
N ASP A 89 -12.40 3.73 15.99
CA ASP A 89 -13.75 4.17 15.63
C ASP A 89 -13.84 5.65 15.23
N SER A 90 -12.90 6.48 15.69
CA SER A 90 -12.80 7.90 15.36
C SER A 90 -12.05 8.19 14.06
N ASP A 91 -11.34 7.21 13.48
CA ASP A 91 -10.58 7.45 12.26
C ASP A 91 -11.50 7.71 11.09
N ARG A 92 -11.17 8.72 10.29
CA ARG A 92 -11.84 9.02 9.02
C ARG A 92 -10.78 9.29 7.96
N PHE A 93 -10.84 8.55 6.87
CA PHE A 93 -9.92 8.66 5.75
C PHE A 93 -10.69 8.90 4.46
N SER A 94 -10.20 9.82 3.64
CA SER A 94 -10.73 10.05 2.30
C SER A 94 -10.41 8.89 1.36
N ILE A 95 -9.25 8.26 1.56
CA ILE A 95 -8.82 7.12 0.74
C ILE A 95 -7.71 6.32 1.43
N SER A 96 -7.67 5.00 1.23
CA SER A 96 -6.50 4.18 1.53
C SER A 96 -5.72 3.80 0.27
N ILE A 97 -4.40 3.74 0.42
CA ILE A 97 -3.42 3.40 -0.61
C ILE A 97 -2.66 2.17 -0.13
N CYS A 98 -2.43 1.22 -1.03
CA CYS A 98 -1.71 0.00 -0.70
C CYS A 98 -0.92 -0.51 -1.91
N ASN A 99 0.34 -0.88 -1.67
CA ASN A 99 1.15 -1.65 -2.62
C ASN A 99 1.48 -3.00 -1.99
N PRO A 100 0.70 -4.06 -2.26
CA PRO A 100 0.84 -5.34 -1.58
C PRO A 100 2.24 -5.97 -1.75
N PRO A 101 2.69 -6.76 -0.77
CA PRO A 101 3.93 -7.53 -0.89
C PRO A 101 3.84 -8.52 -2.07
N PHE A 102 4.87 -8.51 -2.92
CA PHE A 102 4.85 -9.22 -4.20
C PHE A 102 5.19 -10.71 -4.13
N TYR A 103 5.86 -11.17 -3.07
CA TYR A 103 6.35 -12.55 -2.96
C TYR A 103 5.50 -13.38 -1.99
N LYS A 104 5.45 -14.71 -2.20
CA LYS A 104 4.65 -15.64 -1.38
C LYS A 104 5.41 -16.16 -0.16
N SER A 105 6.74 -16.03 -0.14
CA SER A 105 7.59 -16.46 0.97
C SER A 105 8.93 -15.70 0.99
N GLU A 106 9.59 -15.75 2.13
CA GLU A 106 10.98 -15.29 2.31
C GLU A 106 11.92 -15.91 1.27
N ALA A 107 11.79 -17.22 1.05
CA ALA A 107 12.61 -17.94 0.08
C ALA A 107 12.40 -17.43 -1.35
N GLU A 108 11.16 -17.12 -1.76
CA GLU A 108 10.87 -16.57 -3.08
C GLU A 108 11.41 -15.14 -3.23
N ALA A 109 11.32 -14.34 -2.17
CA ALA A 109 11.89 -12.99 -2.12
C ALA A 109 13.43 -13.02 -2.23
N LEU A 110 14.10 -13.91 -1.50
CA LEU A 110 15.54 -14.11 -1.54
C LEU A 110 16.00 -14.60 -2.92
N GLU A 111 15.30 -15.57 -3.51
CA GLU A 111 15.63 -16.11 -4.83
C GLU A 111 15.40 -15.08 -5.96
N ALA A 112 14.36 -14.25 -5.85
CA ALA A 112 14.12 -13.15 -6.77
C ALA A 112 15.20 -12.05 -6.64
N ASN A 113 15.61 -11.71 -5.42
CA ASN A 113 16.71 -10.78 -5.17
C ASN A 113 18.05 -11.31 -5.70
N ALA A 114 18.35 -12.60 -5.49
CA ALA A 114 19.55 -13.25 -6.01
C ALA A 114 19.60 -13.22 -7.55
N ARG A 115 18.49 -13.50 -8.23
CA ARG A 115 18.37 -13.39 -9.70
C ARG A 115 18.56 -11.95 -10.19
N LYS A 116 18.02 -10.97 -9.47
CA LYS A 116 18.13 -9.54 -9.81
C LYS A 116 19.56 -9.02 -9.66
N LEU A 117 20.29 -9.45 -8.62
CA LEU A 117 21.71 -9.14 -8.42
C LEU A 117 22.59 -9.76 -9.51
N LYS A 118 22.31 -11.01 -9.90
CA LYS A 118 23.01 -11.68 -11.01
C LYS A 118 22.81 -10.97 -12.36
N GLY A 119 21.60 -10.44 -12.60
CA GLY A 119 21.28 -9.66 -13.80
C GLY A 119 21.96 -8.27 -13.87
N LEU A 120 22.39 -7.72 -12.73
CA LEU A 120 23.04 -6.40 -12.64
C LEU A 120 24.57 -6.45 -12.81
N LYS A 121 25.17 -7.62 -13.12
CA LYS A 121 26.64 -7.81 -13.26
C LYS A 121 27.48 -7.24 -12.11
N MET A 122 26.93 -7.18 -10.89
CA MET A 122 27.68 -6.76 -9.71
C MET A 122 28.31 -7.98 -9.03
N GLU A 123 29.36 -8.54 -9.64
CA GLU A 123 30.03 -9.76 -9.15
C GLU A 123 31.11 -9.51 -8.06
N ALA A 124 31.40 -8.27 -7.66
CA ALA A 124 32.58 -8.01 -6.83
C ALA A 124 32.43 -6.91 -5.76
N LEU A 125 31.28 -6.82 -5.10
CA LEU A 125 31.19 -6.09 -3.83
C LEU A 125 30.57 -6.99 -2.79
N LYS A 126 31.31 -7.20 -1.69
CA LYS A 126 30.83 -7.72 -0.39
C LYS A 126 29.39 -7.24 -0.16
N PRO A 127 28.49 -8.01 0.48
CA PRO A 127 27.07 -7.72 0.52
C PRO A 127 26.80 -6.39 1.24
N VAL A 128 26.88 -5.29 0.51
CA VAL A 128 26.43 -3.98 0.95
C VAL A 128 24.92 -4.04 0.79
N ARG A 129 24.27 -4.28 1.93
CA ARG A 129 22.84 -4.25 2.18
C ARG A 129 22.22 -2.90 1.78
N ASN A 130 22.08 -2.66 0.48
CA ASN A 130 21.51 -1.42 -0.07
C ASN A 130 20.11 -1.60 -0.68
N PHE A 131 19.50 -2.78 -0.55
CA PHE A 131 18.03 -2.88 -0.58
C PHE A 131 17.55 -2.77 0.86
N ALA A 132 17.18 -1.56 1.26
CA ALA A 132 16.56 -1.25 2.55
C ALA A 132 15.10 -1.74 2.64
N GLY A 133 14.81 -2.91 2.06
CA GLY A 133 13.59 -3.68 2.33
C GLY A 133 14.00 -4.80 3.26
N THR A 134 13.72 -4.64 4.53
CA THR A 134 13.90 -5.69 5.54
C THR A 134 13.05 -6.90 5.19
N HIS A 135 13.41 -8.05 5.79
CA HIS A 135 12.82 -9.38 5.63
C HIS A 135 11.32 -9.46 6.01
N ASN A 136 10.51 -8.42 5.87
CA ASN A 136 9.07 -8.47 6.11
C ASN A 136 8.29 -7.74 5.01
N GLU A 137 8.90 -6.81 4.29
CA GLU A 137 8.22 -6.04 3.22
C GLU A 137 7.93 -6.90 1.98
N LEU A 138 8.53 -8.09 1.87
CA LEU A 138 8.58 -8.82 0.61
C LEU A 138 7.54 -9.94 0.51
N TRP A 139 7.00 -10.49 1.60
CA TRP A 139 6.03 -11.59 1.50
C TRP A 139 4.90 -11.56 2.52
N TYR A 140 3.79 -12.14 2.08
CA TYR A 140 2.63 -12.43 2.92
C TYR A 140 2.36 -13.93 2.89
N LYS A 141 1.91 -14.51 4.01
CA LYS A 141 1.56 -15.94 4.03
C LYS A 141 0.40 -16.19 3.05
N GLY A 142 0.67 -16.93 1.98
CA GLY A 142 -0.29 -17.14 0.88
C GLY A 142 -0.20 -16.12 -0.28
N GLY A 143 0.76 -15.20 -0.20
CA GLY A 143 1.09 -14.18 -1.20
C GLY A 143 0.03 -13.11 -1.41
N GLU A 144 0.18 -12.34 -2.50
CA GLU A 144 -0.71 -11.23 -2.87
C GLU A 144 -2.20 -11.60 -2.84
N LYS A 145 -2.58 -12.83 -3.26
CA LYS A 145 -3.98 -13.27 -3.24
C LYS A 145 -4.55 -13.31 -1.81
N ALA A 146 -3.79 -13.84 -0.85
CA ALA A 146 -4.22 -13.95 0.54
C ALA A 146 -4.24 -12.58 1.24
N PHE A 147 -3.26 -11.74 0.94
CA PHE A 147 -3.24 -10.34 1.38
C PHE A 147 -4.50 -9.61 0.90
N LEU A 148 -4.76 -9.65 -0.41
CA LEU A 148 -5.92 -8.99 -1.01
C LEU A 148 -7.22 -9.53 -0.42
N HIS A 149 -7.36 -10.84 -0.21
CA HIS A 149 -8.55 -11.39 0.43
C HIS A 149 -8.80 -10.79 1.82
N THR A 150 -7.76 -10.73 2.65
CA THR A 150 -7.82 -10.14 4.00
C THR A 150 -8.18 -8.66 3.94
N TYR A 151 -7.51 -7.90 3.06
CA TYR A 151 -7.75 -6.48 2.87
C TYR A 151 -9.20 -6.21 2.43
N LEU A 152 -9.70 -6.94 1.44
CA LEU A 152 -11.09 -6.80 1.00
C LEU A 152 -12.08 -7.10 2.15
N TYR A 153 -11.85 -8.18 2.89
CA TYR A 153 -12.69 -8.55 4.03
C TYR A 153 -12.69 -7.47 5.11
N GLU A 154 -11.51 -7.06 5.60
CA GLU A 154 -11.43 -6.04 6.65
C GLU A 154 -11.95 -4.67 6.17
N SER A 155 -11.79 -4.31 4.89
CA SER A 155 -12.40 -3.08 4.36
C SER A 155 -13.93 -3.05 4.51
N SER A 156 -14.59 -4.22 4.48
CA SER A 156 -16.03 -4.31 4.70
C SER A 156 -16.42 -4.15 6.18
N LEU A 157 -15.50 -4.47 7.10
CA LEU A 157 -15.67 -4.28 8.54
C LEU A 157 -15.41 -2.84 8.96
N PHE A 158 -14.46 -2.16 8.29
CA PHE A 158 -14.04 -0.78 8.56
C PHE A 158 -14.54 0.21 7.48
N LYS A 159 -15.69 -0.07 6.89
CA LYS A 159 -16.23 0.68 5.75
C LYS A 159 -16.56 2.15 6.08
N ASP A 160 -16.87 2.45 7.35
CA ASP A 160 -17.23 3.80 7.78
C ASP A 160 -16.00 4.66 8.12
N GLN A 161 -14.82 4.04 8.24
CA GLN A 161 -13.56 4.72 8.54
C GLN A 161 -12.84 5.20 7.28
N CYS A 162 -13.21 4.72 6.09
CA CYS A 162 -12.55 5.08 4.85
C CYS A 162 -13.52 5.15 3.67
N GLU A 163 -13.60 6.33 3.04
CA GLU A 163 -14.50 6.59 1.91
C GLU A 163 -14.16 5.75 0.68
N TRP A 164 -12.87 5.62 0.37
CA TRP A 164 -12.38 4.81 -0.75
C TRP A 164 -11.22 3.94 -0.32
N PHE A 165 -11.21 2.71 -0.81
CA PHE A 165 -10.10 1.81 -0.65
C PHE A 165 -9.42 1.59 -1.98
N THR A 166 -8.09 1.51 -1.98
CA THR A 166 -7.35 1.20 -3.20
C THR A 166 -6.18 0.26 -2.95
N THR A 167 -5.78 -0.46 -3.99
CA THR A 167 -4.56 -1.28 -3.99
C THR A 167 -3.99 -1.42 -5.39
N LEU A 168 -2.67 -1.49 -5.50
CA LEU A 168 -2.01 -2.03 -6.69
C LEU A 168 -2.25 -3.55 -6.78
N VAL A 169 -2.40 -4.03 -8.01
CA VAL A 169 -2.61 -5.45 -8.32
C VAL A 169 -1.73 -5.84 -9.51
N SER A 170 -0.90 -6.86 -9.30
CA SER A 170 0.11 -7.28 -10.28
C SER A 170 -0.48 -8.12 -11.43
N LYS A 171 -1.54 -8.90 -11.15
CA LYS A 171 -2.11 -9.89 -12.09
C LYS A 171 -3.57 -9.63 -12.39
N LYS A 172 -3.92 -9.68 -13.68
CA LYS A 172 -5.31 -9.50 -14.16
C LYS A 172 -6.28 -10.52 -13.54
N ASP A 173 -5.85 -11.74 -13.30
CA ASP A 173 -6.72 -12.79 -12.73
C ASP A 173 -7.07 -12.53 -11.25
N LEU A 174 -6.20 -11.83 -10.51
CA LEU A 174 -6.53 -11.40 -9.14
C LEU A 174 -7.65 -10.37 -9.17
N VAL A 175 -7.62 -9.41 -10.11
CA VAL A 175 -8.69 -8.40 -10.26
C VAL A 175 -10.06 -9.06 -10.44
N LYS A 176 -10.17 -10.11 -11.28
CA LYS A 176 -11.44 -10.85 -11.45
C LYS A 176 -11.96 -11.40 -10.12
N GLY A 177 -11.09 -12.01 -9.32
CA GLY A 177 -11.43 -12.54 -8.00
C GLY A 177 -11.82 -11.44 -7.00
N MET A 178 -11.17 -10.27 -7.06
CA MET A 178 -11.52 -9.12 -6.24
C MET A 178 -12.92 -8.61 -6.54
N TYR A 179 -13.29 -8.46 -7.81
CA TYR A 179 -14.65 -8.03 -8.19
C TYR A 179 -15.73 -8.95 -7.64
N ALA A 180 -15.53 -10.27 -7.74
CA ALA A 180 -16.47 -11.24 -7.20
C ALA A 180 -16.60 -11.14 -5.67
N SER A 181 -15.48 -10.93 -4.98
CA SER A 181 -15.45 -10.81 -3.51
C SER A 181 -16.08 -9.50 -3.04
N LEU A 182 -15.68 -8.38 -3.63
CA LEU A 182 -16.22 -7.05 -3.32
C LEU A 182 -17.72 -6.94 -3.51
N LYS A 183 -18.25 -7.52 -4.59
CA LYS A 183 -19.71 -7.59 -4.80
C LYS A 183 -20.42 -8.35 -3.68
N LYS A 184 -19.86 -9.48 -3.23
CA LYS A 184 -20.41 -10.26 -2.10
C LYS A 184 -20.32 -9.51 -0.77
N LEU A 185 -19.25 -8.72 -0.59
CA LEU A 185 -19.03 -7.90 0.60
C LEU A 185 -19.85 -6.60 0.60
N GLY A 186 -20.61 -6.32 -0.47
CA GLY A 186 -21.52 -5.17 -0.55
C GLY A 186 -20.88 -3.88 -1.02
N ALA A 187 -19.74 -3.92 -1.72
CA ALA A 187 -19.17 -2.72 -2.33
C ALA A 187 -20.14 -2.15 -3.38
N THR A 188 -20.41 -0.85 -3.27
CA THR A 188 -21.37 -0.11 -4.12
C THR A 188 -20.74 0.32 -5.44
N ASN A 189 -19.43 0.56 -5.44
CA ASN A 189 -18.68 0.94 -6.63
C ASN A 189 -17.29 0.31 -6.63
N ILE A 190 -16.87 -0.21 -7.80
CA ILE A 190 -15.58 -0.85 -8.00
C ILE A 190 -15.01 -0.40 -9.35
N LYS A 191 -13.81 0.17 -9.33
CA LYS A 191 -13.10 0.70 -10.50
C LYS A 191 -11.76 -0.02 -10.66
N THR A 192 -11.38 -0.28 -11.91
CA THR A 192 -10.02 -0.72 -12.25
C THR A 192 -9.38 0.34 -13.14
N ILE A 193 -8.20 0.82 -12.75
CA ILE A 193 -7.41 1.78 -13.51
C ILE A 193 -6.15 1.07 -13.98
N ASN A 194 -5.95 0.99 -15.30
CA ASN A 194 -4.75 0.37 -15.85
C ASN A 194 -3.59 1.37 -15.79
N MET A 195 -2.46 0.93 -15.26
CA MET A 195 -1.21 1.69 -15.22
C MET A 195 -0.17 1.00 -16.12
N GLY A 196 0.40 1.74 -17.07
CA GLY A 196 1.54 1.23 -17.83
C GLY A 196 1.99 2.10 -19.00
N GLN A 197 3.30 2.25 -19.11
CA GLN A 197 4.04 2.41 -20.36
C GLN A 197 4.98 1.19 -20.49
N GLY A 198 4.83 0.37 -21.54
CA GLY A 198 5.69 -0.79 -21.82
C GLY A 198 5.21 -2.16 -21.29
N ASN A 199 6.13 -3.09 -21.06
CA ASN A 199 5.85 -4.53 -20.87
C ASN A 199 5.33 -4.95 -19.48
N LYS A 200 5.28 -4.05 -18.50
CA LYS A 200 4.71 -4.33 -17.16
C LYS A 200 3.45 -3.52 -16.95
N ILE A 201 2.31 -4.20 -16.95
CA ILE A 201 0.98 -3.59 -16.70
C ILE A 201 0.62 -3.81 -15.24
N SER A 202 0.65 -2.73 -14.46
CA SER A 202 0.09 -2.69 -13.10
C SER A 202 -1.35 -2.17 -13.17
N ARG A 203 -2.17 -2.48 -12.16
CA ARG A 203 -3.55 -2.00 -12.08
C ARG A 203 -3.82 -1.47 -10.70
N ILE A 204 -4.59 -0.40 -10.60
CA ILE A 204 -5.20 0.01 -9.34
C ILE A 204 -6.61 -0.56 -9.35
N VAL A 205 -6.98 -1.25 -8.29
CA VAL A 205 -8.38 -1.52 -8.00
C VAL A 205 -8.80 -0.56 -6.88
N ALA A 206 -9.87 0.18 -7.12
CA ALA A 206 -10.46 1.13 -6.17
C ALA A 206 -11.90 0.73 -5.88
N TRP A 207 -12.33 0.76 -4.63
CA TRP A 207 -13.70 0.44 -4.23
C TRP A 207 -14.20 1.30 -3.07
N THR A 208 -15.52 1.36 -2.92
CA THR A 208 -16.21 2.02 -1.81
C THR A 208 -17.48 1.23 -1.44
N PHE A 209 -17.98 1.46 -0.23
CA PHE A 209 -19.23 0.92 0.30
C PHE A 209 -20.33 1.98 0.44
N ASN A 210 -20.04 3.23 0.07
CA ASN A 210 -20.94 4.39 0.17
C ASN A 210 -21.80 4.59 -1.09
#